data_AF-A0A5B8NPB8-F1
#
_entry.id   AF-A0A5B8NPB8-F1
#
_cell.length_a   1.000
_cell.length_b   1.000
_cell.length_c   1.000
_cell.angle_alpha   90.00
_cell.angle_beta   90.00
_cell.angle_gamma   90.00
#
_symmetry.space_group_name_H-M   'P 1'
#
loop_
_entity.id
_entity.type
_entity.pdbx_description
1 polymer ?
#
loop_
_entity_poly.entity_id
_entity_poly.type
_entity_poly.pdbx_seq_one_letter_code
_entity_poly.pdbx_strand_id
1 'polypeptide(L)'
;MPNIPLEVLIQFAAVIIATLGITIILKRFLRNQLLPKIGIPLGTREAISIIISYSGGAFLFVSILQAIGINLDSFTVLAGGVGLGIGFGLQEVAKNFTSGLTILFEQKIKAGDFIEWDGMKGYVDEISLRSTIIKTLLGRYIIVPNHVLVGAQVINWTYHKPQGWAMVEVNVPHESDTVLVVEILLESAYMEDTVSGDQSACVYFTGFGEYGLNFQLWVWVEEVDKKHITESSLRFLIESNLKQHGIRLATPRLGVWYPAQLPTQTETLSTEKNDQETPSADFPHFSESITPSRPVALRNLLRNINYFQNCSEIELKKLIEIGYRKRLQAGDILYREGDPGDTFYIILSGSVEYYVEKLKQTPTVLKVGDFVGELSLMLGIRRTVTVRAREESTLFAINKYGFSSLLKEQPHLYELIVVELGKAQKELSQQQQQLRQLGLLNYQELDKNPIAWVQRQWEKLLKR
;
A
#
# COMPACT_ATOMS: atom_id res chain seq x y z
N MET A 1 56.51 60.24 33.40
CA MET A 1 55.25 59.62 32.95
C MET A 1 54.53 60.66 32.10
N PRO A 2 54.11 60.36 30.87
CA PRO A 2 53.27 61.28 30.11
C PRO A 2 51.97 61.52 30.90
N ASN A 3 51.56 62.79 31.06
CA ASN A 3 50.28 63.13 31.68
C ASN A 3 49.16 62.62 30.77
N ILE A 4 48.53 61.50 31.14
CA ILE A 4 47.35 61.00 30.43
C ILE A 4 46.25 62.05 30.63
N PRO A 5 45.69 62.64 29.56
CA PRO A 5 44.66 63.66 29.69
C PRO A 5 43.42 63.07 30.39
N LEU A 6 42.84 63.84 31.31
CA LEU A 6 41.67 63.44 32.12
C LEU A 6 40.50 62.94 31.26
N GLU A 7 40.35 63.49 30.06
CA GLU A 7 39.35 63.11 29.06
C GLU A 7 39.45 61.64 28.65
N VAL A 8 40.66 61.12 28.43
CA VAL A 8 40.89 59.72 28.05
C VAL A 8 40.50 58.78 29.20
N LEU A 9 40.78 59.18 30.44
CA LEU A 9 40.41 58.40 31.62
C LEU A 9 38.89 58.34 31.84
N ILE A 10 38.18 59.44 31.55
CA ILE A 10 36.71 59.50 31.61
C ILE A 10 36.09 58.63 30.51
N GLN A 11 36.57 58.74 29.27
CA GLN A 11 36.10 57.91 28.16
C GLN A 11 36.29 56.41 28.45
N PHE A 12 37.45 56.04 29.01
CA PHE A 12 37.76 54.67 29.37
C PHE A 12 36.84 54.12 30.47
N ALA A 13 36.64 54.89 31.55
CA ALA A 13 35.72 54.52 32.61
C ALA A 13 34.27 54.39 32.09
N ALA A 14 33.86 55.28 31.19
CA ALA A 14 32.55 55.23 30.56
C ALA A 14 32.35 53.95 29.72
N VAL A 15 33.35 53.54 28.93
CA VAL A 15 33.30 52.29 28.14
C VAL A 15 33.20 51.07 29.06
N ILE A 16 34.01 50.99 30.12
CA ILE A 16 33.97 49.87 31.07
C ILE A 16 32.60 49.77 31.74
N ILE A 17 32.09 50.89 32.27
CA ILE A 17 30.80 50.95 32.95
C ILE A 17 29.67 50.61 31.97
N ALA A 18 29.71 51.12 30.75
CA ALA A 18 28.73 50.83 29.72
C ALA A 18 28.72 49.34 29.35
N THR A 19 29.89 48.74 29.06
CA THR A 19 29.97 47.32 28.67
C THR A 19 29.53 46.38 29.80
N LEU A 20 29.98 46.62 31.03
CA LEU A 20 29.56 45.83 32.19
C LEU A 20 28.07 46.02 32.48
N GLY A 21 27.58 47.26 32.44
CA GLY A 21 26.17 47.59 32.60
C GLY A 21 25.29 46.89 31.57
N ILE A 22 25.62 47.01 30.28
CA ILE A 22 24.91 46.36 29.17
C ILE A 22 24.93 44.85 29.35
N THR A 23 26.07 44.24 29.68
CA THR A 23 26.19 42.79 29.83
C THR A 23 25.34 42.28 31.01
N ILE A 24 25.34 42.98 32.15
CA ILE A 24 24.52 42.64 33.32
C ILE A 24 23.03 42.80 33.00
N ILE A 25 22.65 43.91 32.35
CA ILE A 25 21.26 44.18 31.95
C ILE A 25 20.78 43.12 30.97
N LEU A 26 21.55 42.84 29.92
CA LEU A 26 21.23 41.86 28.89
C LEU A 26 21.11 40.45 29.49
N LYS A 27 22.06 40.04 30.35
CA LYS A 27 22.00 38.76 31.07
C LYS A 27 20.76 38.65 31.95
N ARG A 28 20.46 39.68 32.75
CA ARG A 28 19.27 39.71 33.62
C ARG A 28 17.98 39.69 32.80
N PHE A 29 17.92 40.46 31.72
CA PHE A 29 16.77 40.53 30.83
C PHE A 29 16.50 39.19 30.15
N LEU A 30 17.52 38.56 29.54
CA LEU A 30 17.36 37.24 28.92
C LEU A 30 16.97 36.19 29.96
N ARG A 31 17.71 36.10 31.07
CA ARG A 31 17.49 35.04 32.06
C ARG A 31 16.14 35.14 32.77
N ASN A 32 15.72 36.35 33.14
CA ASN A 32 14.57 36.54 34.02
C ASN A 32 13.29 36.93 33.27
N GLN A 33 13.37 37.51 32.07
CA GLN A 33 12.20 37.96 31.32
C GLN A 33 11.96 37.18 30.03
N LEU A 34 12.95 37.14 29.13
CA LEU A 34 12.72 36.65 27.76
C LEU A 34 12.73 35.11 27.67
N LEU A 35 13.82 34.46 28.12
CA LEU A 35 13.99 33.01 28.00
C LEU A 35 12.94 32.19 28.78
N PRO A 36 12.46 32.64 29.97
CA PRO A 36 11.37 31.96 30.66
C PRO A 36 10.04 32.01 29.91
N LYS A 37 9.72 33.14 29.26
CA LYS A 37 8.49 33.30 28.49
C LYS A 37 8.45 32.42 27.24
N ILE A 38 9.63 32.05 26.70
CA ILE A 38 9.78 31.17 25.54
C ILE A 38 9.84 29.68 25.95
N GLY A 39 9.72 29.36 27.24
CA GLY A 39 9.70 27.98 27.73
C GLY A 39 11.07 27.27 27.74
N ILE A 40 12.17 28.02 27.58
CA ILE A 40 13.51 27.43 27.51
C ILE A 40 13.90 26.82 28.86
N PRO A 41 14.49 25.60 28.95
CA PRO A 41 14.86 24.96 30.22
C PRO A 41 15.93 25.72 31.01
N LEU A 42 15.97 25.54 32.34
CA LEU A 42 16.92 26.23 33.24
C LEU A 42 18.39 26.01 32.83
N GLY A 43 18.76 24.79 32.43
CA GLY A 43 20.13 24.46 31.99
C GLY A 43 20.57 25.28 30.77
N THR A 44 19.70 25.40 29.76
CA THR A 44 19.96 26.21 28.56
C THR A 44 20.03 27.70 28.87
N ARG A 45 19.20 28.20 29.80
CA ARG A 45 19.26 29.59 30.26
C ARG A 45 20.61 29.93 30.89
N GLU A 46 21.16 29.01 31.69
CA GLU A 46 22.45 29.25 32.33
C GLU A 46 23.59 29.21 31.31
N ALA A 47 23.57 28.28 30.36
CA ALA A 47 24.55 28.24 29.27
C ALA A 47 24.56 29.55 28.44
N ILE A 48 23.38 30.07 28.07
CA ILE A 48 23.26 31.35 27.35
C ILE A 48 23.82 32.51 28.18
N SER A 49 23.51 32.53 29.48
CA SER A 49 24.01 33.53 30.44
C SER A 49 25.55 33.51 30.53
N ILE A 50 26.14 32.32 30.54
CA ILE A 50 27.59 32.11 30.56
C ILE A 50 28.23 32.61 29.26
N ILE A 51 27.68 32.24 28.10
CA ILE A 51 28.18 32.68 26.78
C ILE A 51 28.16 34.20 26.68
N ILE A 52 27.04 34.86 27.02
CA ILE A 52 26.92 36.32 27.01
C ILE A 52 27.94 36.98 27.95
N SER A 53 28.17 36.39 29.12
CA SER A 53 29.13 36.92 30.09
C SER A 53 30.57 36.86 29.55
N TYR A 54 30.97 35.73 28.96
CA TYR A 54 32.30 35.58 28.37
C TYR A 54 32.48 36.45 27.11
N SER A 55 31.46 36.56 26.25
CA SER A 55 31.50 37.45 25.08
C SER A 55 31.64 38.91 25.50
N GLY A 56 30.87 39.36 26.51
CA GLY A 56 30.98 40.71 27.06
C GLY A 56 32.35 40.98 27.68
N GLY A 57 32.90 40.01 28.42
CA GLY A 57 34.25 40.09 29.00
C GLY A 57 35.36 40.14 27.94
N ALA A 58 35.25 39.32 26.89
CA ALA A 58 36.20 39.33 25.77
C ALA A 58 36.16 40.67 25.00
N PHE A 59 34.97 41.21 24.76
CA PHE A 59 34.80 42.53 24.14
C PHE A 59 35.44 43.62 25.00
N LEU A 60 35.16 43.62 26.31
CA LEU A 60 35.74 44.56 27.26
C LEU A 60 37.27 44.51 27.25
N PHE A 61 37.84 43.30 27.26
CA PHE A 61 39.29 43.11 27.21
C PHE A 61 39.91 43.72 25.94
N VAL A 62 39.32 43.48 24.78
CA VAL A 62 39.79 44.06 23.50
C VAL A 62 39.66 45.59 23.51
N SER A 63 38.54 46.14 24.01
CA SER A 63 38.37 47.59 24.16
C SER A 63 39.43 48.21 25.08
N ILE A 64 39.83 47.49 26.13
CA ILE A 64 40.89 47.97 27.04
C ILE A 64 42.25 48.02 26.34
N LEU A 65 42.62 46.97 25.60
CA LEU A 65 43.89 46.96 24.85
C LEU A 65 43.95 48.10 23.83
N GLN A 66 42.86 48.34 23.10
CA GLN A 66 42.77 49.44 22.14
C GLN A 66 42.94 50.81 22.81
N ALA A 67 42.32 51.02 23.97
CA ALA A 67 42.39 52.28 24.70
C ALA A 67 43.79 52.57 25.27
N ILE A 68 44.57 51.54 25.60
CA ILE A 68 45.98 51.67 26.04
C ILE A 68 46.91 52.00 24.85
N GLY A 69 46.39 52.02 23.61
CA GLY A 69 47.15 52.33 22.40
C GLY A 69 47.88 51.12 21.81
N ILE A 70 47.51 49.89 22.21
CA ILE A 70 48.03 48.67 21.62
C ILE A 70 47.38 48.52 20.24
N ASN A 71 48.21 48.41 19.19
CA ASN A 71 47.70 48.17 17.85
C ASN A 71 47.11 46.75 17.75
N LEU A 72 45.79 46.67 17.49
CA LEU A 72 45.06 45.43 17.33
C LEU A 72 45.30 44.75 15.97
N ASP A 73 45.88 45.46 14.99
CA ASP A 73 46.22 44.92 13.67
C ASP A 73 47.13 43.69 13.80
N SER A 74 48.04 43.70 14.77
CA SER A 74 48.92 42.56 15.07
C SER A 74 48.16 41.36 15.66
N PHE A 75 47.01 41.59 16.28
CA PHE A 75 46.14 40.54 16.81
C PHE A 75 45.08 40.07 15.80
N THR A 76 44.88 40.76 14.68
CA THR A 76 43.90 40.36 13.64
C THR A 76 44.19 38.97 13.07
N VAL A 77 45.45 38.61 12.87
CA VAL A 77 45.82 37.25 12.41
C VAL A 77 45.48 36.20 13.47
N LEU A 78 45.73 36.50 14.75
CA LEU A 78 45.38 35.62 15.87
C LEU A 78 43.86 35.47 16.01
N ALA A 79 43.12 36.58 15.95
CA ALA A 79 41.67 36.60 16.00
C ALA A 79 41.05 35.87 14.79
N GLY A 80 41.64 36.02 13.60
CA GLY A 80 41.27 35.27 12.40
C GLY A 80 41.48 33.77 12.57
N GLY A 81 42.63 33.35 13.12
CA GLY A 81 42.90 31.95 13.44
C GLY A 81 41.93 31.35 14.47
N VAL A 82 41.66 32.08 15.56
CA VAL A 82 40.66 31.68 16.57
C VAL A 82 39.26 31.62 15.97
N GLY A 83 38.88 32.59 15.14
CA GLY A 83 37.60 32.63 14.44
C GLY A 83 37.42 31.44 13.51
N LEU A 84 38.44 31.08 12.72
CA LEU A 84 38.43 29.87 11.90
C LEU A 84 38.31 28.60 12.75
N GLY A 85 39.06 28.50 13.85
CA GLY A 85 38.98 27.37 14.77
C GLY A 85 37.58 27.18 15.38
N ILE A 86 36.95 28.28 15.83
CA ILE A 86 35.57 28.28 16.32
C ILE A 86 34.59 27.92 15.19
N GLY A 87 34.81 28.45 13.98
CA GLY A 87 34.00 28.16 12.81
C GLY A 87 34.01 26.68 12.45
N PHE A 88 35.18 26.04 12.44
CA PHE A 88 35.30 24.60 12.26
C PHE A 88 34.64 23.81 13.39
N GLY A 89 34.79 24.26 14.65
CA GLY A 89 34.14 23.63 15.80
C GLY A 89 32.61 23.70 15.78
N LEU A 90 32.03 24.74 15.18
CA LEU A 90 30.58 24.96 15.07
C LEU A 90 29.98 24.49 13.74
N GLN A 91 30.80 24.01 12.80
CA GLN A 91 30.38 23.68 11.45
C GLN A 91 29.19 22.70 11.43
N GLU A 92 29.22 21.67 12.27
CA GLU A 92 28.16 20.66 12.35
C GLU A 92 26.86 21.22 12.96
N VAL A 93 26.96 22.13 13.91
CA VAL A 93 25.79 22.81 14.51
C VAL A 93 25.10 23.66 13.44
N ALA A 94 25.88 24.44 12.69
CA ALA A 94 25.36 25.25 11.58
C ALA A 94 24.70 24.38 10.50
N LYS A 95 25.35 23.27 10.11
CA LYS A 95 24.80 22.32 9.13
C LYS A 95 23.48 21.71 9.59
N ASN A 96 23.41 21.24 10.84
CA ASN A 96 22.17 20.69 11.40
C ASN A 96 21.05 21.73 11.45
N PHE A 97 21.37 22.96 11.84
CA PHE A 97 20.40 24.06 11.91
C PHE A 97 19.81 24.38 10.54
N THR A 98 20.66 24.57 9.52
CA THR A 98 20.20 24.87 8.16
C THR A 98 19.42 23.69 7.59
N SER A 99 19.88 22.45 7.80
CA SER A 99 19.14 21.24 7.40
C SER A 99 17.78 21.12 8.09
N GLY A 100 17.68 21.41 9.39
CA GLY A 100 16.41 21.41 10.11
C GLY A 100 15.42 22.42 9.56
N LEU A 101 15.92 23.63 9.26
CA LEU A 101 15.11 24.68 8.64
C LEU A 101 14.63 24.27 7.24
N THR A 102 15.49 23.63 6.44
CA THR A 102 15.12 23.07 5.14
C THR A 102 14.03 22.01 5.26
N ILE A 103 14.15 21.05 6.18
CA ILE A 103 13.12 20.02 6.39
C ILE A 103 11.77 20.66 6.76
N LEU A 104 11.79 21.63 7.68
CA LEU A 104 10.57 22.31 8.14
C LEU A 104 9.91 23.16 7.05
N PHE A 105 10.69 23.82 6.19
CA PHE A 105 10.15 24.63 5.10
C PHE A 105 9.72 23.81 3.88
N GLU A 106 10.54 22.85 3.45
CA GLU A 106 10.23 22.03 2.27
C GLU A 106 9.19 20.96 2.57
N GLN A 107 9.06 20.54 3.84
CA GLN A 107 8.10 19.54 4.31
C GLN A 107 8.11 18.23 3.51
N LYS A 108 9.30 17.81 3.02
CA LYS A 108 9.50 16.49 2.39
C LYS A 108 9.39 15.33 3.38
N ILE A 109 9.63 15.63 4.65
CA ILE A 109 9.47 14.75 5.80
C ILE A 109 8.70 15.55 6.85
N LYS A 110 7.60 14.99 7.36
CA LYS A 110 6.71 15.63 8.33
C LYS A 110 6.59 14.79 9.59
N ALA A 111 6.23 15.41 10.71
CA ALA A 111 5.82 14.67 11.89
C ALA A 111 4.59 13.80 11.55
N GLY A 112 4.64 12.53 11.94
CA GLY A 112 3.67 11.51 11.59
C GLY A 112 4.03 10.66 10.36
N ASP A 113 5.01 11.04 9.55
CA ASP A 113 5.40 10.25 8.37
C ASP A 113 6.08 8.93 8.79
N PHE A 114 5.76 7.86 8.07
CA PHE A 114 6.51 6.60 8.15
C PHE A 114 7.66 6.63 7.13
N ILE A 115 8.89 6.66 7.64
CA ILE A 115 10.09 6.80 6.83
C ILE A 115 11.06 5.64 7.03
N GLU A 116 11.88 5.41 6.01
CA GLU A 116 13.02 4.53 6.05
C GLU A 116 14.29 5.30 5.70
N TRP A 117 15.31 5.16 6.53
CA TRP A 117 16.62 5.76 6.35
C TRP A 117 17.66 4.74 6.83
N ASP A 118 18.71 4.51 6.05
CA ASP A 118 19.82 3.61 6.40
C ASP A 118 19.36 2.21 6.90
N GLY A 119 18.34 1.65 6.24
CA GLY A 119 17.73 0.36 6.59
C GLY A 119 16.89 0.36 7.88
N MET A 120 16.76 1.49 8.57
CA MET A 120 15.92 1.67 9.76
C MET A 120 14.58 2.29 9.38
N LYS A 121 13.49 1.77 9.97
CA LYS A 121 12.12 2.21 9.72
C LYS A 121 11.46 2.75 10.98
N GLY A 122 10.67 3.80 10.84
CA GLY A 122 9.89 4.34 11.94
C GLY A 122 9.06 5.55 11.57
N TYR A 123 8.25 5.97 12.54
CA TYR A 123 7.43 7.15 12.47
C TYR A 123 8.20 8.37 12.95
N VAL A 124 8.12 9.48 12.22
CA VAL A 124 8.66 10.75 12.67
C VAL A 124 7.81 11.27 13.82
N ASP A 125 8.38 11.34 15.01
CA ASP A 125 7.70 11.77 16.24
C ASP A 125 7.77 13.31 16.38
N GLU A 126 8.97 13.87 16.27
CA GLU A 126 9.21 15.31 16.36
C GLU A 126 10.33 15.74 15.40
N ILE A 127 10.21 16.92 14.80
CA ILE A 127 11.29 17.57 14.04
C ILE A 127 11.68 18.86 14.76
N SER A 128 12.91 18.93 15.26
CA SER A 128 13.48 20.13 15.88
C SER A 128 14.58 20.74 14.99
N LEU A 129 15.14 21.89 15.40
CA LEU A 129 16.16 22.60 14.61
C LEU A 129 17.45 21.81 14.36
N ARG A 130 17.86 20.93 15.27
CA ARG A 130 19.13 20.18 15.17
C ARG A 130 18.95 18.70 14.83
N SER A 131 17.81 18.14 15.19
CA SER A 131 17.57 16.70 15.10
C SER A 131 16.09 16.40 14.89
N THR A 132 15.84 15.24 14.31
CA THR A 132 14.53 14.61 14.18
C THR A 132 14.48 13.39 15.08
N ILE A 133 13.39 13.22 15.80
CA ILE A 133 13.12 12.05 16.64
C ILE A 133 12.24 11.09 15.84
N ILE A 134 12.68 9.83 15.73
CA ILE A 134 11.98 8.77 15.00
C ILE A 134 11.63 7.65 15.97
N LYS A 135 10.35 7.30 16.06
CA LYS A 135 9.86 6.15 16.81
C LYS A 135 9.78 4.91 15.92
N THR A 136 10.63 3.93 16.19
CA THR A 136 10.63 2.64 15.48
C THR A 136 9.35 1.85 15.75
N LEU A 137 9.06 0.88 14.88
CA LEU A 137 7.94 -0.07 15.06
C LEU A 137 8.05 -0.89 16.37
N LEU A 138 9.26 -1.00 16.94
CA LEU A 138 9.54 -1.69 18.20
C LEU A 138 9.48 -0.76 19.42
N GLY A 139 8.94 0.46 19.27
CA GLY A 139 8.73 1.42 20.36
C GLY A 139 9.97 2.17 20.83
N ARG A 140 11.13 2.00 20.18
CA ARG A 140 12.37 2.74 20.47
C ARG A 140 12.38 4.10 19.79
N TYR A 141 12.90 5.12 20.48
CA TYR A 141 13.11 6.47 19.94
C TYR A 141 14.57 6.64 19.49
N ILE A 142 14.76 7.08 18.26
CA ILE A 142 16.06 7.34 17.64
C ILE A 142 16.17 8.84 17.37
N ILE A 143 17.26 9.45 17.81
CA ILE A 143 17.54 10.88 17.57
C ILE A 143 18.52 10.99 16.41
N VAL A 144 18.05 11.52 15.28
CA VAL A 144 18.83 11.63 14.04
C VAL A 144 19.20 13.10 13.80
N PRO A 145 20.48 13.46 13.63
CA PRO A 145 20.87 14.80 13.23
C PRO A 145 20.27 15.18 11.88
N ASN A 146 19.71 16.39 11.75
CA ASN A 146 18.99 16.79 10.53
C ASN A 146 19.84 16.73 9.27
N HIS A 147 21.14 17.02 9.39
CA HIS A 147 22.03 16.97 8.24
C HIS A 147 22.22 15.56 7.65
N VAL A 148 21.97 14.51 8.46
CA VAL A 148 22.00 13.12 8.00
C VAL A 148 20.78 12.85 7.12
N LEU A 149 19.59 13.28 7.54
CA LEU A 149 18.35 13.11 6.77
C LEU A 149 18.34 13.91 5.47
N VAL A 150 18.91 15.12 5.48
CA VAL A 150 19.03 15.95 4.25
C VAL A 150 20.13 15.43 3.32
N GLY A 151 21.20 14.86 3.88
CA GLY A 151 22.37 14.41 3.11
C GLY A 151 22.28 12.99 2.58
N ALA A 152 21.34 12.17 3.07
CA ALA A 152 21.16 10.77 2.69
C ALA A 152 19.87 10.55 1.90
N GLN A 153 19.76 9.38 1.26
CA GLN A 153 18.49 8.94 0.68
C GLN A 153 17.53 8.55 1.80
N VAL A 154 16.33 9.14 1.80
CA VAL A 154 15.23 8.82 2.71
C VAL A 154 14.04 8.36 1.87
N ILE A 155 13.47 7.20 2.22
CA ILE A 155 12.24 6.70 1.61
C ILE A 155 11.09 7.11 2.52
N ASN A 156 10.19 7.95 2.02
CA ASN A 156 8.97 8.32 2.73
C ASN A 156 7.80 7.50 2.21
N TRP A 157 7.37 6.52 3.00
CA TRP A 157 6.33 5.56 2.62
C TRP A 157 4.92 6.18 2.68
N THR A 158 4.74 7.28 3.43
CA THR A 158 3.43 7.91 3.66
C THR A 158 3.33 9.32 3.09
N TYR A 159 4.25 9.73 2.19
CA TYR A 159 4.39 11.11 1.73
C TYR A 159 3.09 11.76 1.20
N HIS A 160 2.29 10.98 0.47
CA HIS A 160 0.98 11.42 -0.04
C HIS A 160 -0.18 10.69 0.63
N LYS A 161 -0.08 9.36 0.71
CA LYS A 161 -1.06 8.47 1.32
C LYS A 161 -0.33 7.33 2.02
N PRO A 162 -0.89 6.73 3.08
CA PRO A 162 -0.30 5.59 3.75
C PRO A 162 -0.45 4.27 2.98
N GLN A 163 -1.04 4.30 1.79
CA GLN A 163 -1.31 3.12 0.99
C GLN A 163 -0.06 2.65 0.25
N GLY A 164 0.09 1.34 0.05
CA GLY A 164 1.24 0.79 -0.67
C GLY A 164 1.06 -0.66 -1.10
N TRP A 165 2.05 -1.18 -1.84
CA TRP A 165 2.07 -2.58 -2.25
C TRP A 165 2.60 -3.50 -1.13
N ALA A 166 1.87 -4.58 -0.87
CA ALA A 166 2.35 -5.76 -0.17
C ALA A 166 2.58 -6.90 -1.18
N MET A 167 3.60 -7.72 -0.95
CA MET A 167 4.01 -8.77 -1.88
C MET A 167 4.24 -10.09 -1.15
N VAL A 168 3.65 -11.16 -1.65
CA VAL A 168 3.85 -12.52 -1.15
C VAL A 168 4.41 -13.41 -2.25
N GLU A 169 5.56 -14.03 -1.99
CA GLU A 169 6.18 -15.01 -2.88
C GLU A 169 5.62 -16.40 -2.62
N VAL A 170 5.31 -17.12 -3.69
CA VAL A 170 4.71 -18.46 -3.64
C VAL A 170 5.39 -19.36 -4.64
N ASN A 171 5.92 -20.49 -4.17
CA ASN A 171 6.60 -21.49 -5.00
C ASN A 171 5.79 -22.79 -5.00
N VAL A 172 5.43 -23.26 -6.19
CA VAL A 172 4.65 -24.49 -6.40
C VAL A 172 5.41 -25.48 -7.29
N PRO A 173 5.18 -26.80 -7.20
CA PRO A 173 5.84 -27.79 -8.04
C PRO A 173 5.70 -27.51 -9.55
N HIS A 174 6.67 -27.96 -10.36
CA HIS A 174 6.67 -27.77 -11.82
C HIS A 174 5.45 -28.34 -12.54
N GLU A 175 4.82 -29.35 -11.97
CA GLU A 175 3.63 -30.00 -12.52
C GLU A 175 2.33 -29.25 -12.17
N SER A 176 2.42 -28.19 -11.37
CA SER A 176 1.25 -27.42 -10.94
C SER A 176 0.65 -26.66 -12.11
N ASP A 177 -0.67 -26.65 -12.14
CA ASP A 177 -1.41 -25.88 -13.14
C ASP A 177 -1.31 -24.38 -12.86
N THR A 178 -0.65 -23.66 -13.76
CA THR A 178 -0.34 -22.23 -13.58
C THR A 178 -1.57 -21.34 -13.55
N VAL A 179 -2.63 -21.68 -14.31
CA VAL A 179 -3.87 -20.91 -14.32
C VAL A 179 -4.61 -21.11 -13.01
N LEU A 180 -4.69 -22.36 -12.53
CA LEU A 180 -5.30 -22.66 -11.23
C LEU A 180 -4.56 -21.98 -10.07
N VAL A 181 -3.23 -21.90 -10.12
CA VAL A 181 -2.43 -21.19 -9.11
C VAL A 181 -2.79 -19.70 -9.10
N VAL A 182 -2.88 -19.05 -10.28
CA VAL A 182 -3.30 -17.65 -10.38
C VAL A 182 -4.69 -17.43 -9.76
N GLU A 183 -5.66 -18.31 -10.05
CA GLU A 183 -7.00 -18.25 -9.46
C GLU A 183 -6.96 -18.31 -7.93
N ILE A 184 -6.21 -19.25 -7.38
CA ILE A 184 -6.11 -19.47 -5.93
C ILE A 184 -5.47 -18.26 -5.25
N LEU A 185 -4.42 -17.68 -5.84
CA LEU A 185 -3.74 -16.53 -5.28
C LEU A 185 -4.63 -15.28 -5.28
N LEU A 186 -5.36 -15.05 -6.37
CA LEU A 186 -6.33 -13.95 -6.44
C LEU A 186 -7.49 -14.18 -5.48
N GLU A 187 -8.07 -15.39 -5.43
CA GLU A 187 -9.14 -15.73 -4.47
C GLU A 187 -8.68 -15.49 -3.03
N SER A 188 -7.44 -15.85 -2.70
CA SER A 188 -6.86 -15.59 -1.37
C SER A 188 -6.70 -14.09 -1.08
N ALA A 189 -6.34 -13.29 -2.09
CA ALA A 189 -6.24 -11.83 -1.95
C ALA A 189 -7.60 -11.18 -1.67
N TYR A 190 -8.65 -11.63 -2.35
CA TYR A 190 -10.00 -11.07 -2.19
C TYR A 190 -10.74 -11.59 -0.94
N MET A 191 -10.21 -12.62 -0.27
CA MET A 191 -10.70 -13.08 1.04
C MET A 191 -10.10 -12.31 2.22
N GLU A 192 -9.03 -11.53 1.98
CA GLU A 192 -8.31 -10.81 3.03
C GLU A 192 -8.85 -9.38 3.17
N ASP A 193 -9.51 -9.08 4.29
CA ASP A 193 -10.16 -7.78 4.54
C ASP A 193 -9.18 -6.59 4.54
N THR A 194 -7.90 -6.83 4.83
CA THR A 194 -6.88 -5.77 4.86
C THR A 194 -6.39 -5.37 3.46
N VAL A 195 -6.78 -6.11 2.41
CA VAL A 195 -6.48 -5.76 1.02
C VAL A 195 -7.44 -4.67 0.55
N SER A 196 -6.88 -3.56 0.08
CA SER A 196 -7.64 -2.42 -0.40
C SER A 196 -8.37 -2.75 -1.70
N GLY A 197 -9.69 -2.47 -1.74
CA GLY A 197 -10.51 -2.64 -2.94
C GLY A 197 -10.26 -1.63 -4.06
N ASP A 198 -9.58 -0.50 -3.76
CA ASP A 198 -9.29 0.56 -4.74
C ASP A 198 -8.43 0.08 -5.93
N GLN A 199 -7.55 -0.90 -5.70
CA GLN A 199 -6.66 -1.46 -6.72
C GLN A 199 -6.76 -2.98 -6.72
N SER A 200 -6.90 -3.56 -7.92
CA SER A 200 -6.96 -5.00 -8.08
C SER A 200 -5.64 -5.66 -7.67
N ALA A 201 -5.75 -6.83 -7.03
CA ALA A 201 -4.63 -7.71 -6.81
C ALA A 201 -4.08 -8.23 -8.16
N CYS A 202 -2.77 -8.46 -8.22
CA CYS A 202 -2.08 -8.94 -9.41
C CYS A 202 -1.22 -10.14 -9.06
N VAL A 203 -1.14 -11.11 -9.97
CA VAL A 203 -0.25 -12.28 -9.84
C VAL A 203 0.75 -12.28 -10.97
N TYR A 204 2.04 -12.30 -10.62
CA TYR A 204 3.12 -12.43 -11.58
C TYR A 204 3.70 -13.83 -11.54
N PHE A 205 3.79 -14.48 -12.69
CA PHE A 205 4.64 -15.66 -12.85
C PHE A 205 6.08 -15.18 -13.10
N THR A 206 6.91 -15.24 -12.06
CA THR A 206 8.24 -14.61 -12.04
C THR A 206 9.33 -15.45 -12.68
N GLY A 207 9.14 -16.76 -12.78
CA GLY A 207 10.05 -17.64 -13.50
C GLY A 207 10.00 -19.10 -13.06
N PHE A 208 10.86 -19.88 -13.68
CA PHE A 208 11.08 -21.29 -13.37
C PHE A 208 12.24 -21.39 -12.36
N GLY A 209 11.91 -21.59 -11.08
CA GLY A 209 12.88 -21.78 -10.01
C GLY A 209 13.50 -23.18 -10.01
N GLU A 210 14.52 -23.38 -9.19
CA GLU A 210 15.24 -24.66 -9.07
C GLU A 210 14.33 -25.80 -8.57
N TYR A 211 13.36 -25.48 -7.73
CA TYR A 211 12.48 -26.45 -7.07
C TYR A 211 11.01 -26.35 -7.48
N GLY A 212 10.65 -25.39 -8.34
CA GLY A 212 9.27 -25.13 -8.70
C GLY A 212 9.04 -23.92 -9.62
N LEU A 213 7.77 -23.59 -9.80
CA LEU A 213 7.29 -22.39 -10.49
C LEU A 213 7.13 -21.27 -9.45
N ASN A 214 7.73 -20.12 -9.73
CA ASN A 214 7.77 -19.00 -8.80
C ASN A 214 6.70 -17.96 -9.15
N PHE A 215 5.83 -17.65 -8.21
CA PHE A 215 4.79 -16.65 -8.33
C PHE A 215 4.95 -15.53 -7.30
N GLN A 216 4.50 -14.34 -7.64
CA GLN A 216 4.36 -13.23 -6.72
C GLN A 216 2.93 -12.71 -6.76
N LEU A 217 2.26 -12.73 -5.60
CA LEU A 217 1.00 -12.03 -5.40
C LEU A 217 1.28 -10.62 -4.90
N TRP A 218 0.79 -9.63 -5.63
CA TRP A 218 0.87 -8.21 -5.30
C TRP A 218 -0.52 -7.71 -4.94
N VAL A 219 -0.65 -7.12 -3.75
CA VAL A 219 -1.90 -6.53 -3.26
C VAL A 219 -1.66 -5.11 -2.78
N TRP A 220 -2.63 -4.24 -2.98
CA TRP A 220 -2.59 -2.89 -2.44
C TRP A 220 -3.15 -2.92 -1.02
N VAL A 221 -2.47 -2.28 -0.06
CA VAL A 221 -2.91 -2.19 1.34
C VAL A 221 -3.16 -0.74 1.73
N GLU A 222 -4.08 -0.51 2.67
CA GLU A 222 -4.41 0.84 3.13
C GLU A 222 -3.32 1.46 4.01
N GLU A 223 -2.63 0.62 4.79
CA GLU A 223 -1.58 1.01 5.74
C GLU A 223 -0.30 0.21 5.46
N VAL A 224 0.65 0.85 4.77
CA VAL A 224 1.89 0.22 4.27
C VAL A 224 2.85 -0.19 5.39
N ASP A 225 2.79 0.45 6.55
CA ASP A 225 3.56 0.08 7.73
C ASP A 225 3.06 -1.22 8.38
N LYS A 226 1.77 -1.55 8.19
CA LYS A 226 1.13 -2.78 8.67
C LYS A 226 1.16 -3.91 7.65
N LYS A 227 1.76 -3.71 6.47
CA LYS A 227 1.76 -4.69 5.38
C LYS A 227 2.19 -6.10 5.79
N HIS A 228 3.08 -6.24 6.77
CA HIS A 228 3.55 -7.54 7.24
C HIS A 228 2.44 -8.39 7.88
N ILE A 229 1.42 -7.75 8.46
CA ILE A 229 0.23 -8.42 9.00
C ILE A 229 -0.56 -9.02 7.84
N THR A 230 -0.84 -8.22 6.81
CA THR A 230 -1.51 -8.66 5.58
C THR A 230 -0.72 -9.76 4.87
N GLU A 231 0.59 -9.59 4.67
CA GLU A 231 1.45 -10.59 4.05
C GLU A 231 1.44 -11.91 4.84
N SER A 232 1.36 -11.86 6.17
CA SER A 232 1.24 -13.06 7.02
C SER A 232 -0.12 -13.74 6.84
N SER A 233 -1.21 -12.98 6.92
CA SER A 233 -2.57 -13.50 6.74
C SER A 233 -2.76 -14.14 5.36
N LEU A 234 -2.27 -13.47 4.31
CA LEU A 234 -2.27 -14.00 2.95
C LEU A 234 -1.50 -15.31 2.83
N ARG A 235 -0.35 -15.46 3.49
CA ARG A 235 0.40 -16.74 3.47
C ARG A 235 -0.43 -17.89 4.06
N PHE A 236 -1.19 -17.65 5.14
CA PHE A 236 -2.09 -18.67 5.71
C PHE A 236 -3.26 -18.99 4.77
N LEU A 237 -3.89 -17.98 4.17
CA LEU A 237 -4.97 -18.17 3.20
C LEU A 237 -4.50 -18.93 1.96
N ILE A 238 -3.35 -18.55 1.41
CA ILE A 238 -2.74 -19.20 0.24
C ILE A 238 -2.42 -20.65 0.54
N GLU A 239 -1.76 -20.97 1.68
CA GLU A 239 -1.44 -22.35 2.04
C GLU A 239 -2.71 -23.21 2.14
N SER A 240 -3.72 -22.71 2.85
CA SER A 240 -5.00 -23.40 3.02
C SER A 240 -5.70 -23.63 1.67
N ASN A 241 -5.78 -22.60 0.83
CA ASN A 241 -6.47 -22.68 -0.46
C ASN A 241 -5.72 -23.58 -1.47
N LEU A 242 -4.38 -23.53 -1.50
CA LEU A 242 -3.58 -24.45 -2.31
C LEU A 242 -3.83 -25.91 -1.89
N LYS A 243 -3.81 -26.17 -0.59
CA LYS A 243 -4.05 -27.50 -0.02
C LYS A 243 -5.45 -28.02 -0.36
N GLN A 244 -6.49 -27.18 -0.28
CA GLN A 244 -7.87 -27.54 -0.65
C GLN A 244 -8.01 -27.93 -2.13
N HIS A 245 -7.22 -27.31 -3.01
CA HIS A 245 -7.19 -27.64 -4.44
C HIS A 245 -6.20 -28.77 -4.79
N GLY A 246 -5.52 -29.34 -3.78
CA GLY A 246 -4.57 -30.44 -3.96
C GLY A 246 -3.21 -30.02 -4.50
N ILE A 247 -2.88 -28.73 -4.48
CA ILE A 247 -1.56 -28.21 -4.82
C ILE A 247 -0.73 -28.16 -3.53
N ARG A 248 0.45 -28.78 -3.56
CA ARG A 248 1.43 -28.69 -2.46
C ARG A 248 2.42 -27.58 -2.76
N LEU A 249 3.10 -27.07 -1.74
CA LEU A 249 4.23 -26.16 -1.93
C LEU A 249 5.44 -26.91 -2.52
N ALA A 250 6.27 -26.19 -3.26
CA ALA A 250 7.50 -26.72 -3.82
C ALA A 250 8.44 -27.19 -2.70
N THR A 251 9.00 -28.39 -2.85
CA THR A 251 10.02 -28.95 -1.97
C THR A 251 11.28 -29.24 -2.78
N PRO A 252 12.49 -29.12 -2.20
CA PRO A 252 13.71 -29.52 -2.87
C PRO A 252 13.61 -30.95 -3.43
N ARG A 253 14.01 -31.15 -4.69
CA ARG A 253 14.01 -32.47 -5.34
C ARG A 253 15.43 -32.86 -5.71
N LEU A 254 15.83 -34.08 -5.34
CA LEU A 254 17.08 -34.69 -5.80
C LEU A 254 16.78 -35.62 -6.96
N GLY A 255 17.16 -35.22 -8.17
CA GLY A 255 17.11 -36.10 -9.34
C GLY A 255 18.24 -37.13 -9.25
N VAL A 256 17.92 -38.39 -8.96
CA VAL A 256 18.90 -39.48 -9.00
C VAL A 256 18.88 -40.11 -10.39
N TRP A 257 19.96 -39.93 -11.14
CA TRP A 257 20.15 -40.63 -12.40
C TRP A 257 20.74 -42.01 -12.15
N TYR A 258 19.99 -43.06 -12.48
CA TYR A 258 20.50 -44.43 -12.48
C TYR A 258 20.91 -44.83 -13.90
N PRO A 259 22.19 -45.13 -14.17
CA PRO A 259 22.59 -45.71 -15.44
C PRO A 259 21.89 -47.06 -15.62
N ALA A 260 21.28 -47.28 -16.79
CA ALA A 260 20.57 -48.50 -17.15
C ALA A 260 21.54 -49.66 -17.41
N GLN A 261 22.32 -50.09 -16.42
CA GLN A 261 23.04 -51.36 -16.36
C GLN A 261 23.65 -51.51 -14.96
N LEU A 262 22.94 -52.16 -14.06
CA LEU A 262 23.60 -53.00 -13.06
C LEU A 262 23.63 -54.40 -13.67
N PRO A 263 24.79 -55.07 -13.83
CA PRO A 263 24.78 -56.47 -14.17
C PRO A 263 23.98 -57.19 -13.09
N THR A 264 22.99 -57.98 -13.49
CA THR A 264 22.30 -58.93 -12.63
C THR A 264 23.34 -59.93 -12.13
N GLN A 265 24.07 -59.58 -11.07
CA GLN A 265 24.73 -60.57 -10.25
C GLN A 265 23.62 -61.27 -9.49
N THR A 266 23.12 -62.32 -10.13
CA THR A 266 22.38 -63.38 -9.46
C THR A 266 23.40 -64.10 -8.58
N GLU A 267 23.82 -63.46 -7.48
CA GLU A 267 24.47 -64.18 -6.40
C GLU A 267 23.40 -65.03 -5.74
N THR A 268 23.39 -66.29 -6.17
CA THR A 268 22.75 -67.39 -5.48
C THR A 268 23.49 -67.58 -4.15
N LEU A 269 23.15 -66.75 -3.16
CA LEU A 269 23.38 -67.09 -1.76
C LEU A 269 22.35 -68.16 -1.39
N SER A 270 22.80 -69.40 -1.58
CA SER A 270 22.11 -70.58 -1.09
C SER A 270 22.21 -70.64 0.43
N THR A 271 21.02 -70.69 1.05
CA THR A 271 20.69 -71.26 2.36
C THR A 271 21.35 -70.68 3.60
N GLU A 272 20.52 -70.09 4.45
CA GLU A 272 20.18 -70.73 5.73
C GLU A 272 18.68 -70.49 6.03
N LYS A 273 17.92 -71.58 6.13
CA LYS A 273 16.61 -71.56 6.79
C LYS A 273 16.87 -71.24 8.26
N ASN A 274 16.41 -70.08 8.70
CA ASN A 274 16.17 -69.87 10.12
C ASN A 274 14.72 -69.40 10.26
N ASP A 275 13.90 -70.30 10.79
CA ASP A 275 12.52 -70.05 11.17
C ASP A 275 12.52 -69.05 12.34
N GLN A 276 12.42 -67.76 12.07
CA GLN A 276 11.99 -66.76 13.06
C GLN A 276 11.11 -65.70 12.42
N GLU A 277 9.92 -65.59 13.00
CA GLU A 277 8.79 -64.71 12.69
C GLU A 277 9.22 -63.27 12.39
N THR A 278 8.90 -62.78 11.19
CA THR A 278 8.78 -61.34 10.93
C THR A 278 7.34 -60.92 11.21
N PRO A 279 7.07 -59.95 12.10
CA PRO A 279 5.73 -59.43 12.28
C PRO A 279 5.32 -58.69 11.01
N SER A 280 4.16 -59.05 10.49
CA SER A 280 3.44 -58.29 9.47
C SER A 280 3.27 -56.85 9.97
N ALA A 281 4.05 -55.92 9.41
CA ALA A 281 3.69 -54.52 9.46
C ALA A 281 2.49 -54.34 8.52
N ASP A 282 1.30 -54.56 9.07
CA ASP A 282 0.04 -54.04 8.54
C ASP A 282 0.24 -52.54 8.34
N PHE A 283 0.58 -52.14 7.11
CA PHE A 283 0.28 -50.79 6.68
C PHE A 283 -1.24 -50.75 6.53
N PRO A 284 -1.98 -49.98 7.35
CA PRO A 284 -3.40 -49.85 7.13
C PRO A 284 -3.59 -49.30 5.73
N HIS A 285 -4.27 -50.08 4.89
CA HIS A 285 -4.96 -49.56 3.71
C HIS A 285 -5.82 -48.40 4.22
N PHE A 286 -5.37 -47.17 3.98
CA PHE A 286 -6.21 -46.01 4.18
C PHE A 286 -7.34 -46.13 3.18
N SER A 287 -8.45 -46.69 3.66
CA SER A 287 -9.72 -46.74 2.98
C SER A 287 -10.06 -45.35 2.48
N GLU A 288 -10.21 -45.22 1.17
CA GLU A 288 -10.88 -44.10 0.53
C GLU A 288 -12.15 -43.76 1.30
N SER A 289 -12.12 -42.68 2.07
CA SER A 289 -13.35 -42.13 2.63
C SER A 289 -13.18 -40.65 2.90
N ILE A 290 -13.98 -39.89 2.15
CA ILE A 290 -14.24 -38.45 2.22
C ILE A 290 -13.08 -37.58 1.69
N THR A 291 -12.90 -37.59 0.37
CA THR A 291 -12.31 -36.42 -0.31
C THR A 291 -13.29 -35.26 -0.13
N PRO A 292 -12.96 -34.16 0.57
CA PRO A 292 -13.75 -32.94 0.44
C PRO A 292 -13.82 -32.61 -1.05
N SER A 293 -15.02 -32.38 -1.58
CA SER A 293 -15.21 -32.02 -2.99
C SER A 293 -14.29 -30.85 -3.31
N ARG A 294 -13.26 -31.06 -4.13
CA ARG A 294 -12.31 -30.00 -4.49
C ARG A 294 -13.11 -28.81 -5.03
N PRO A 295 -12.83 -27.57 -4.60
CA PRO A 295 -13.53 -26.43 -5.15
C PRO A 295 -13.33 -26.38 -6.66
N VAL A 296 -14.41 -26.13 -7.40
CA VAL A 296 -14.36 -26.09 -8.86
C VAL A 296 -13.52 -24.88 -9.27
N ALA A 297 -12.55 -25.06 -10.18
CA ALA A 297 -11.72 -23.97 -10.70
C ALA A 297 -12.56 -22.90 -11.41
N LEU A 298 -12.17 -21.62 -11.30
CA LEU A 298 -12.88 -20.49 -11.88
C LEU A 298 -12.89 -20.55 -13.41
N ARG A 299 -11.79 -20.92 -14.04
CA ARG A 299 -11.72 -21.17 -15.49
C ARG A 299 -12.73 -22.21 -15.96
N ASN A 300 -13.03 -23.24 -15.16
CA ASN A 300 -13.99 -24.27 -15.53
C ASN A 300 -15.41 -23.72 -15.51
N LEU A 301 -15.72 -22.88 -14.50
CA LEU A 301 -16.99 -22.18 -14.43
C LEU A 301 -17.16 -21.18 -15.57
N LEU A 302 -16.11 -20.41 -15.90
CA LEU A 302 -16.12 -19.48 -17.02
C LEU A 302 -16.32 -20.22 -18.34
N ARG A 303 -15.61 -21.33 -18.57
CA ARG A 303 -15.73 -22.14 -19.79
C ARG A 303 -17.14 -22.71 -20.00
N ASN A 304 -17.94 -22.87 -18.95
CA ASN A 304 -19.33 -23.30 -19.08
C ASN A 304 -20.26 -22.22 -19.66
N ILE A 305 -19.82 -20.96 -19.68
CA ILE A 305 -20.59 -19.85 -20.23
C ILE A 305 -20.40 -19.78 -21.75
N ASN A 306 -21.51 -19.69 -22.49
CA ASN A 306 -21.51 -19.76 -23.97
C ASN A 306 -20.48 -18.85 -24.65
N TYR A 307 -20.33 -17.61 -24.18
CA TYR A 307 -19.40 -16.63 -24.78
C TYR A 307 -17.94 -16.78 -24.32
N PHE A 308 -17.63 -17.72 -23.42
CA PHE A 308 -16.26 -18.04 -22.99
C PHE A 308 -15.84 -19.49 -23.35
N GLN A 309 -16.73 -20.29 -23.93
CA GLN A 309 -16.48 -21.71 -24.26
C GLN A 309 -15.23 -21.92 -25.13
N ASN A 310 -14.97 -20.99 -26.05
CA ASN A 310 -13.88 -21.08 -27.02
C ASN A 310 -12.60 -20.36 -26.58
N CYS A 311 -12.56 -19.81 -25.36
CA CYS A 311 -11.37 -19.13 -24.86
C CYS A 311 -10.25 -20.13 -24.56
N SER A 312 -9.06 -19.83 -25.06
CA SER A 312 -7.81 -20.51 -24.70
C SER A 312 -7.48 -20.32 -23.22
N GLU A 313 -6.59 -21.15 -22.68
CA GLU A 313 -6.11 -21.01 -21.28
C GLU A 313 -5.50 -19.63 -21.01
N ILE A 314 -4.83 -19.03 -22.01
CA ILE A 314 -4.21 -17.71 -21.89
C ILE A 314 -5.28 -16.62 -21.83
N GLU A 315 -6.34 -16.72 -22.63
CA GLU A 315 -7.46 -15.79 -22.59
C GLU A 315 -8.25 -15.91 -21.29
N LEU A 316 -8.52 -17.14 -20.83
CA LEU A 316 -9.17 -17.36 -19.53
C LEU A 316 -8.33 -16.82 -18.38
N LYS A 317 -7.00 -16.99 -18.41
CA LYS A 317 -6.09 -16.38 -17.43
C LYS A 317 -6.22 -14.86 -17.41
N LYS A 318 -6.20 -14.20 -18.58
CA LYS A 318 -6.37 -12.74 -18.66
C LYS A 318 -7.71 -12.28 -18.08
N LEU A 319 -8.78 -13.03 -18.35
CA LEU A 319 -10.09 -12.78 -17.76
C LEU A 319 -10.03 -12.90 -16.24
N ILE A 320 -9.45 -13.97 -15.72
CA ILE A 320 -9.28 -14.18 -14.28
C ILE A 320 -8.48 -13.05 -13.62
N GLU A 321 -7.48 -12.47 -14.30
CA GLU A 321 -6.67 -11.38 -13.77
C GLU A 321 -7.41 -10.03 -13.68
N ILE A 322 -8.49 -9.83 -14.45
CA ILE A 322 -9.26 -8.58 -14.42
C ILE A 322 -10.47 -8.62 -13.47
N GLY A 323 -10.73 -9.76 -12.84
CA GLY A 323 -11.90 -9.96 -11.98
C GLY A 323 -11.65 -10.97 -10.87
N TYR A 324 -12.71 -11.30 -10.13
CA TYR A 324 -12.62 -12.25 -9.03
C TYR A 324 -13.92 -13.01 -8.81
N ARG A 325 -13.80 -14.12 -8.09
CA ARG A 325 -14.95 -14.94 -7.69
C ARG A 325 -15.64 -14.32 -6.48
N LYS A 326 -16.94 -14.05 -6.57
CA LYS A 326 -17.80 -13.67 -5.45
C LYS A 326 -18.81 -14.77 -5.17
N ARG A 327 -18.82 -15.29 -3.94
CA ARG A 327 -19.80 -16.29 -3.48
C ARG A 327 -20.91 -15.59 -2.69
N LEU A 328 -22.15 -15.98 -2.93
CA LEU A 328 -23.32 -15.50 -2.22
C LEU A 328 -24.09 -16.69 -1.65
N GLN A 329 -24.54 -16.58 -0.41
CA GLN A 329 -25.49 -17.51 0.20
C GLN A 329 -26.91 -17.16 -0.20
N ALA A 330 -27.84 -18.11 -0.05
CA ALA A 330 -29.24 -17.87 -0.33
C ALA A 330 -29.78 -16.72 0.55
N GLY A 331 -30.34 -15.69 -0.09
CA GLY A 331 -30.85 -14.49 0.58
C GLY A 331 -29.87 -13.32 0.67
N ASP A 332 -28.59 -13.52 0.36
CA ASP A 332 -27.59 -12.45 0.38
C ASP A 332 -27.92 -11.36 -0.65
N ILE A 333 -27.82 -10.10 -0.24
CA ILE A 333 -28.02 -8.96 -1.12
C ILE A 333 -26.68 -8.58 -1.72
N LEU A 334 -26.58 -8.65 -3.05
CA LEU A 334 -25.38 -8.30 -3.79
C LEU A 334 -25.15 -6.77 -3.81
N TYR A 335 -26.22 -6.01 -4.05
CA TYR A 335 -26.31 -4.56 -3.93
C TYR A 335 -27.76 -4.10 -3.90
N ARG A 336 -28.02 -2.88 -3.43
CA ARG A 336 -29.34 -2.27 -3.37
C ARG A 336 -29.53 -1.19 -4.43
N GLU A 337 -30.79 -0.93 -4.80
CA GLU A 337 -31.17 0.23 -5.58
C GLU A 337 -30.63 1.51 -4.92
N GLY A 338 -29.99 2.38 -5.70
CA GLY A 338 -29.42 3.65 -5.24
C GLY A 338 -27.97 3.58 -4.76
N ASP A 339 -27.39 2.39 -4.61
CA ASP A 339 -25.98 2.23 -4.27
C ASP A 339 -25.07 2.77 -5.40
N PRO A 340 -23.87 3.27 -5.11
CA PRO A 340 -22.86 3.48 -6.14
C PRO A 340 -22.51 2.12 -6.81
N GLY A 341 -22.26 2.13 -8.13
CA GLY A 341 -21.99 0.92 -8.88
C GLY A 341 -20.76 1.04 -9.77
N ASP A 342 -19.72 0.27 -9.43
CA ASP A 342 -18.42 0.23 -10.13
C ASP A 342 -18.00 -1.20 -10.53
N THR A 343 -18.89 -2.17 -10.32
CA THR A 343 -18.62 -3.60 -10.50
C THR A 343 -19.71 -4.26 -11.33
N PHE A 344 -19.30 -4.96 -12.38
CA PHE A 344 -20.10 -5.82 -13.25
C PHE A 344 -20.01 -7.25 -12.74
N TYR A 345 -21.11 -8.00 -12.81
CA TYR A 345 -21.17 -9.38 -12.33
C TYR A 345 -21.73 -10.31 -13.40
N ILE A 346 -21.08 -11.44 -13.62
CA ILE A 346 -21.59 -12.55 -14.45
C ILE A 346 -21.94 -13.72 -13.54
N ILE A 347 -23.09 -14.36 -13.73
CA ILE A 347 -23.52 -15.50 -12.92
C ILE A 347 -22.87 -16.77 -13.47
N LEU A 348 -22.06 -17.42 -12.64
CA LEU A 348 -21.32 -18.63 -13.01
C LEU A 348 -22.00 -19.92 -12.54
N SER A 349 -22.71 -19.86 -11.41
CA SER A 349 -23.51 -20.96 -10.85
C SER A 349 -24.64 -20.41 -9.99
N GLY A 350 -25.72 -21.18 -9.85
CA GLY A 350 -26.90 -20.77 -9.07
C GLY A 350 -27.78 -19.77 -9.82
N SER A 351 -28.50 -18.95 -9.06
CA SER A 351 -29.40 -17.93 -9.59
C SER A 351 -29.55 -16.75 -8.63
N VAL A 352 -29.64 -15.56 -9.22
CA VAL A 352 -29.93 -14.32 -8.53
C VAL A 352 -31.24 -13.74 -9.06
N GLU A 353 -31.89 -12.92 -8.27
CA GLU A 353 -33.08 -12.20 -8.67
C GLU A 353 -32.87 -10.70 -8.49
N TYR A 354 -33.45 -9.91 -9.38
CA TYR A 354 -33.45 -8.46 -9.26
C TYR A 354 -34.87 -7.90 -9.18
N TYR A 355 -35.04 -6.83 -8.42
CA TYR A 355 -36.30 -6.12 -8.27
C TYR A 355 -36.06 -4.64 -7.91
N VAL A 356 -37.04 -3.79 -8.20
CA VAL A 356 -37.04 -2.37 -7.82
C VAL A 356 -37.85 -2.25 -6.54
N GLU A 357 -37.29 -1.74 -5.44
CA GLU A 357 -37.95 -1.77 -4.12
C GLU A 357 -39.27 -0.98 -4.11
N LYS A 358 -39.33 0.09 -4.90
CA LYS A 358 -40.51 0.96 -5.02
C LYS A 358 -41.63 0.38 -5.86
N LEU A 359 -41.33 -0.59 -6.73
CA LEU A 359 -42.29 -1.22 -7.60
C LEU A 359 -42.60 -2.61 -7.01
N LYS A 360 -43.84 -2.86 -6.60
CA LYS A 360 -44.30 -4.19 -6.14
C LYS A 360 -44.39 -5.20 -7.31
N GLN A 361 -43.35 -5.29 -8.12
CA GLN A 361 -43.21 -6.21 -9.25
C GLN A 361 -42.65 -7.54 -8.78
N THR A 362 -42.96 -8.60 -9.52
CA THR A 362 -42.33 -9.91 -9.31
C THR A 362 -40.85 -9.82 -9.66
N PRO A 363 -39.94 -10.32 -8.80
CA PRO A 363 -38.51 -10.32 -9.10
C PRO A 363 -38.21 -11.09 -10.39
N THR A 364 -37.34 -10.55 -11.24
CA THR A 364 -36.84 -11.24 -12.43
C THR A 364 -35.65 -12.10 -12.02
N VAL A 365 -35.68 -13.37 -12.39
CA VAL A 365 -34.61 -14.34 -12.06
C VAL A 365 -33.60 -14.42 -13.19
N LEU A 366 -32.33 -14.25 -12.84
CA LEU A 366 -31.17 -14.40 -13.70
C LEU A 366 -30.44 -15.69 -13.36
N LYS A 367 -30.02 -16.39 -14.41
CA LYS A 367 -29.41 -17.72 -14.36
C LYS A 367 -27.96 -17.67 -14.83
N VAL A 368 -27.31 -18.83 -14.81
CA VAL A 368 -25.95 -19.02 -15.31
C VAL A 368 -25.79 -18.46 -16.73
N GLY A 369 -24.80 -17.60 -16.92
CA GLY A 369 -24.52 -16.90 -18.17
C GLY A 369 -25.12 -15.50 -18.27
N ASP A 370 -26.15 -15.20 -17.48
CA ASP A 370 -26.69 -13.85 -17.37
C ASP A 370 -25.76 -12.96 -16.54
N PHE A 371 -25.98 -11.64 -16.58
CA PHE A 371 -25.14 -10.66 -15.90
C PHE A 371 -25.95 -9.52 -15.28
N VAL A 372 -25.31 -8.77 -14.38
CA VAL A 372 -25.89 -7.58 -13.73
C VAL A 372 -24.85 -6.49 -13.45
N GLY A 373 -25.31 -5.25 -13.37
CA GLY A 373 -24.51 -4.08 -12.97
C GLY A 373 -23.88 -3.30 -14.11
N GLU A 374 -24.16 -3.71 -15.34
CA GLU A 374 -23.77 -3.08 -16.59
C GLU A 374 -24.24 -1.62 -16.69
N LEU A 375 -25.48 -1.33 -16.26
CA LEU A 375 -26.07 0.02 -16.37
C LEU A 375 -25.26 1.05 -15.59
N SER A 376 -24.84 0.72 -14.36
CA SER A 376 -24.10 1.66 -13.51
C SER A 376 -22.72 1.97 -14.08
N LEU A 377 -22.05 0.94 -14.59
CA LEU A 377 -20.72 1.08 -15.18
C LEU A 377 -20.72 1.81 -16.52
N MET A 378 -21.72 1.52 -17.35
CA MET A 378 -21.89 2.17 -18.63
C MET A 378 -22.40 3.58 -18.42
N LEU A 379 -23.62 3.77 -17.95
CA LEU A 379 -24.28 5.08 -17.93
C LEU A 379 -23.76 6.02 -16.83
N GLY A 380 -22.92 5.53 -15.90
CA GLY A 380 -22.43 6.32 -14.77
C GLY A 380 -23.52 6.65 -13.75
N ILE A 381 -24.58 5.85 -13.71
CA ILE A 381 -25.73 6.01 -12.81
C ILE A 381 -25.58 5.09 -11.59
N ARG A 382 -26.28 5.43 -10.50
CA ARG A 382 -26.40 4.53 -9.32
C ARG A 382 -27.11 3.24 -9.70
N ARG A 383 -26.96 2.19 -8.88
CA ARG A 383 -27.63 0.90 -9.07
C ARG A 383 -29.14 1.12 -9.25
N THR A 384 -29.71 0.59 -10.32
CA THR A 384 -31.12 0.82 -10.70
C THR A 384 -32.08 -0.17 -10.06
N VAL A 385 -31.56 -1.29 -9.55
CA VAL A 385 -32.32 -2.41 -8.98
C VAL A 385 -31.58 -2.94 -7.75
N THR A 386 -32.30 -3.58 -6.84
CA THR A 386 -31.73 -4.42 -5.80
C THR A 386 -31.54 -5.83 -6.35
N VAL A 387 -30.36 -6.43 -6.14
CA VAL A 387 -30.07 -7.81 -6.55
C VAL A 387 -29.84 -8.68 -5.31
N ARG A 388 -30.49 -9.83 -5.27
CA ARG A 388 -30.41 -10.81 -4.18
C ARG A 388 -30.15 -12.21 -4.72
N ALA A 389 -29.33 -12.99 -4.02
CA ALA A 389 -29.14 -14.40 -4.32
C ALA A 389 -30.38 -15.20 -3.92
N ARG A 390 -30.90 -16.02 -4.84
CA ARG A 390 -32.05 -16.89 -4.58
C ARG A 390 -31.62 -18.21 -3.95
N GLU A 391 -30.42 -18.66 -4.31
CA GLU A 391 -29.75 -19.85 -3.82
C GLU A 391 -28.25 -19.59 -3.72
N GLU A 392 -27.47 -20.56 -3.22
CA GLU A 392 -26.01 -20.45 -3.23
C GLU A 392 -25.50 -20.21 -4.65
N SER A 393 -24.88 -19.05 -4.87
CA SER A 393 -24.53 -18.56 -6.20
C SER A 393 -23.08 -18.12 -6.25
N THR A 394 -22.42 -18.43 -7.35
CA THR A 394 -21.07 -17.95 -7.64
C THR A 394 -21.13 -16.98 -8.79
N LEU A 395 -20.55 -15.80 -8.61
CA LEU A 395 -20.50 -14.74 -9.60
C LEU A 395 -19.05 -14.39 -9.92
N PHE A 396 -18.82 -13.94 -11.15
CA PHE A 396 -17.57 -13.35 -11.58
C PHE A 396 -17.70 -11.82 -11.54
N ALA A 397 -17.01 -11.19 -10.60
CA ALA A 397 -17.04 -9.76 -10.34
C ALA A 397 -15.88 -9.07 -11.07
N ILE A 398 -16.18 -8.00 -11.81
CA ILE A 398 -15.21 -7.28 -12.63
C ILE A 398 -15.39 -5.78 -12.39
N ASN A 399 -14.31 -5.08 -12.06
CA ASN A 399 -14.36 -3.63 -11.85
C ASN A 399 -14.48 -2.86 -13.18
N LYS A 400 -14.66 -1.55 -13.12
CA LYS A 400 -14.80 -0.67 -14.29
C LYS A 400 -13.67 -0.82 -15.34
N TYR A 401 -12.44 -0.97 -14.89
CA TYR A 401 -11.28 -1.12 -15.77
C TYR A 401 -11.31 -2.48 -16.47
N GLY A 402 -11.53 -3.55 -15.70
CA GLY A 402 -11.67 -4.90 -16.22
C GLY A 402 -12.85 -5.02 -17.19
N PHE A 403 -13.98 -4.38 -16.90
CA PHE A 403 -15.14 -4.38 -17.78
C PHE A 403 -14.82 -3.77 -19.15
N SER A 404 -14.05 -2.68 -19.17
CA SER A 404 -13.60 -2.05 -20.41
C SER A 404 -12.67 -2.97 -21.21
N SER A 405 -11.78 -3.69 -20.53
CA SER A 405 -10.90 -4.69 -21.16
C SER A 405 -11.66 -5.90 -21.69
N LEU A 406 -12.58 -6.44 -20.90
CA LEU A 406 -13.46 -7.56 -21.26
C LEU A 406 -14.24 -7.27 -22.54
N LEU A 407 -14.80 -6.06 -22.61
CA LEU A 407 -15.51 -5.57 -23.77
C LEU A 407 -14.63 -5.57 -25.03
N LYS A 408 -13.36 -5.14 -24.94
CA LYS A 408 -12.43 -5.18 -26.08
C LYS A 408 -12.09 -6.62 -26.51
N GLU A 409 -11.92 -7.52 -25.55
CA GLU A 409 -11.52 -8.91 -25.82
C GLU A 409 -12.68 -9.79 -26.28
N GLN A 410 -13.93 -9.48 -25.88
CA GLN A 410 -15.12 -10.26 -26.20
C GLN A 410 -16.23 -9.41 -26.85
N PRO A 411 -16.16 -9.16 -28.17
CA PRO A 411 -17.16 -8.37 -28.90
C PRO A 411 -18.58 -8.95 -28.82
N HIS A 412 -18.75 -10.27 -28.70
CA HIS A 412 -20.07 -10.88 -28.56
C HIS A 412 -20.76 -10.53 -27.24
N LEU A 413 -20.02 -10.32 -26.16
CA LEU A 413 -20.60 -9.87 -24.89
C LEU A 413 -21.17 -8.45 -25.01
N TYR A 414 -20.51 -7.59 -25.80
CA TYR A 414 -21.04 -6.26 -26.10
C TYR A 414 -22.40 -6.34 -26.83
N GLU A 415 -22.54 -7.22 -27.83
CA GLU A 415 -23.80 -7.41 -28.53
C GLU A 415 -24.92 -7.87 -27.57
N LEU A 416 -24.62 -8.80 -26.66
CA LEU A 416 -25.57 -9.25 -25.63
C LEU A 416 -26.00 -8.10 -24.71
N ILE A 417 -25.05 -7.30 -24.22
CA ILE A 417 -25.34 -6.13 -23.37
C ILE A 417 -26.21 -5.12 -24.13
N VAL A 418 -25.94 -4.86 -25.41
CA VAL A 418 -26.77 -3.96 -26.23
C VAL A 418 -28.19 -4.50 -26.42
N VAL A 419 -28.35 -5.81 -26.63
CA VAL A 419 -29.66 -6.46 -26.72
C VAL A 419 -30.42 -6.37 -25.40
N GLU A 420 -29.77 -6.63 -24.27
CA GLU A 420 -30.37 -6.49 -22.93
C GLU A 420 -30.77 -5.04 -22.62
N LEU A 421 -29.90 -4.07 -22.93
CA LEU A 421 -30.23 -2.65 -22.86
C LEU A 421 -31.46 -2.30 -23.70
N GLY A 422 -31.59 -2.89 -24.89
CA GLY A 422 -32.76 -2.73 -25.73
C GLY A 422 -34.04 -3.28 -25.12
N LYS A 423 -33.97 -4.43 -24.43
CA LYS A 423 -35.10 -5.00 -23.67
C LYS A 423 -35.45 -4.11 -22.47
N ALA A 424 -34.45 -3.73 -21.68
CA ALA A 424 -34.62 -2.85 -20.52
C ALA A 424 -35.20 -1.48 -20.92
N GLN A 425 -34.76 -0.89 -22.04
CA GLN A 425 -35.32 0.36 -22.56
C GLN A 425 -36.78 0.20 -22.99
N LYS A 426 -37.15 -0.93 -23.60
CA LYS A 426 -38.54 -1.23 -23.95
C LYS A 426 -39.41 -1.40 -22.71
N GLU A 427 -38.93 -2.13 -21.71
CA GLU A 427 -39.63 -2.30 -20.42
C GLU A 427 -39.78 -0.96 -19.70
N LEU A 428 -38.72 -0.16 -19.59
CA LEU A 428 -38.77 1.20 -19.05
C LEU A 428 -39.71 2.11 -19.85
N SER A 429 -39.73 2.03 -21.18
CA SER A 429 -40.65 2.82 -22.01
C SER A 429 -42.10 2.38 -21.84
N GLN A 430 -42.35 1.07 -21.71
CA GLN A 430 -43.68 0.53 -21.40
C GLN A 430 -44.13 0.97 -20.00
N GLN A 431 -43.24 0.94 -19.01
CA GLN A 431 -43.50 1.45 -17.67
C GLN A 431 -43.78 2.97 -17.69
N GLN A 432 -43.01 3.75 -18.45
CA GLN A 432 -43.28 5.18 -18.64
C GLN A 432 -44.63 5.42 -19.33
N GLN A 433 -45.02 4.60 -20.30
CA GLN A 433 -46.34 4.68 -20.94
C GLN A 433 -47.47 4.34 -19.97
N GLN A 434 -47.32 3.30 -19.15
CA GLN A 434 -48.30 2.95 -18.11
C GLN A 434 -48.42 4.05 -17.05
N LEU A 435 -47.30 4.65 -16.63
CA LEU A 435 -47.30 5.76 -15.67
C LEU A 435 -47.87 7.06 -16.26
N ARG A 436 -47.71 7.29 -17.58
CA ARG A 436 -48.39 8.37 -18.32
C ARG A 436 -49.90 8.17 -18.39
N GLN A 437 -50.38 6.94 -18.61
CA GLN A 437 -51.81 6.61 -18.62
C GLN A 437 -52.48 6.83 -17.25
N LEU A 438 -51.72 6.71 -16.17
CA LEU A 438 -52.19 6.96 -14.80
C LEU A 438 -52.07 8.43 -14.35
N GLY A 439 -51.60 9.33 -15.21
CA GLY A 439 -51.56 10.77 -14.93
C GLY A 439 -50.53 11.22 -13.88
N LEU A 440 -49.54 10.39 -13.56
CA LEU A 440 -48.66 10.58 -12.38
C LEU A 440 -47.23 11.05 -12.69
N LEU A 441 -46.92 11.52 -13.91
CA LEU A 441 -45.56 11.99 -14.23
C LEU A 441 -45.51 13.28 -15.05
N ASN A 442 -45.03 14.34 -14.41
CA ASN A 442 -44.21 15.38 -15.01
C ASN A 442 -42.76 15.10 -14.59
N TYR A 443 -41.84 14.83 -15.52
CA TYR A 443 -40.51 15.47 -15.51
C TYR A 443 -39.71 15.15 -16.78
N GLN A 444 -38.98 16.18 -17.24
CA GLN A 444 -37.85 16.10 -18.13
C GLN A 444 -36.64 15.58 -17.35
N GLU A 445 -36.11 14.41 -17.67
CA GLU A 445 -34.68 14.09 -17.57
C GLU A 445 -34.43 12.65 -18.02
N LEU A 446 -34.05 12.48 -19.30
CA LEU A 446 -33.12 11.50 -19.89
C LEU A 446 -33.38 11.42 -21.40
N ASP A 447 -33.17 12.55 -22.07
CA ASP A 447 -33.31 12.67 -23.53
C ASP A 447 -32.01 12.24 -24.26
N LYS A 448 -31.37 11.16 -23.78
CA LYS A 448 -30.24 10.54 -24.46
C LYS A 448 -30.56 9.07 -24.66
N ASN A 449 -30.87 8.72 -25.91
CA ASN A 449 -31.00 7.34 -26.36
C ASN A 449 -29.82 6.49 -25.79
N PRO A 450 -30.07 5.60 -24.81
CA PRO A 450 -29.03 4.86 -24.12
C PRO A 450 -28.24 3.98 -25.08
N ILE A 451 -28.92 3.41 -26.09
CA ILE A 451 -28.31 2.61 -27.15
C ILE A 451 -27.34 3.47 -27.98
N ALA A 452 -27.75 4.68 -28.37
CA ALA A 452 -26.88 5.59 -29.13
C ALA A 452 -25.70 6.12 -28.32
N TRP A 453 -25.84 6.21 -26.99
CA TRP A 453 -24.74 6.56 -26.08
C TRP A 453 -23.75 5.41 -25.95
N VAL A 454 -24.24 4.17 -25.78
CA VAL A 454 -23.42 2.96 -25.70
C VAL A 454 -22.65 2.72 -27.00
N GLN A 455 -23.31 2.88 -28.15
CA GLN A 455 -22.65 2.82 -29.47
C GLN A 455 -21.49 3.83 -29.58
N ARG A 456 -21.69 5.09 -29.12
CA ARG A 456 -20.62 6.09 -29.10
C ARG A 456 -19.49 5.77 -28.12
N GLN A 457 -19.76 5.12 -27.00
CA GLN A 457 -18.71 4.70 -26.07
C GLN A 457 -17.91 3.52 -26.61
N TRP A 458 -18.57 2.57 -27.26
CA TRP A 458 -17.92 1.48 -27.96
C TRP A 458 -16.95 1.99 -29.04
N GLU A 459 -17.39 2.95 -29.85
CA GLU A 459 -16.54 3.61 -30.85
C GLU A 459 -15.33 4.34 -30.22
N LYS A 460 -15.48 4.90 -29.01
CA LYS A 460 -14.36 5.52 -28.27
C LYS A 460 -13.38 4.49 -27.72
N LEU A 461 -13.87 3.35 -27.25
CA LEU A 461 -13.04 2.26 -26.72
C LEU A 461 -12.25 1.55 -27.84
N LEU A 462 -12.76 1.53 -29.07
CA LEU A 462 -12.06 0.99 -30.25
C LEU A 462 -10.96 1.92 -30.80
N LYS A 463 -11.01 3.23 -30.51
CA LYS A 463 -10.06 4.24 -31.03
C LYS A 463 -8.87 4.55 -30.10
N ARG A 464 -8.78 3.90 -28.92
CA ARG A 464 -7.69 4.00 -27.96
C ARG A 464 -7.16 2.62 -27.65
#